data_AF-A0A2H0BIG8-F1
#
_entry.id   AF-A0A2H0BIG8-F1
#
_cell.length_a   1.000
_cell.length_b   1.000
_cell.length_c   1.000
_cell.angle_alpha   90.00
_cell.angle_beta   90.00
_cell.angle_gamma   90.00
#
_symmetry.space_group_name_H-M   'P 1'
#
loop_
_entity.id
_entity.type
_entity.pdbx_description
1 polymer ?
#
loop_
_entity_poly.entity_id
_entity_poly.type
_entity_poly.pdbx_seq_one_letter_code
_entity_poly.pdbx_strand_id
1 'polypeptide(L)'
;MQVPSQLSTVTTVSKIIAAILFILLPFVGFYAGTTYQKQLDKPFIILVPSPIPKNNEILTISQILDNPTLYLDETIQLRVKTKSRLVCTERACGPDIECCNTCSGSIYLLDIDNTTNNPQLPLKGENISCSGMDCNITCTTIQPNEEYLITGIFHQIDHSYGPTYELEYLSHTNIAVSDPFYCTNSNECVTYSSDNCCGLGAINQDYLEEYNQPQICERVCPILSSQPVCLNNTCTLKE
;
A
#
# COMPACT_ATOMS: atom_id res chain seq x y z
N MET A 1 44.86 68.26 -38.99
CA MET A 1 45.06 67.93 -37.57
C MET A 1 45.59 66.51 -37.49
N GLN A 2 46.86 66.33 -37.15
CA GLN A 2 47.45 64.98 -36.98
C GLN A 2 47.27 64.57 -35.53
N VAL A 3 46.50 63.52 -35.28
CA VAL A 3 46.29 62.97 -33.94
C VAL A 3 47.55 62.16 -33.56
N PRO A 4 48.19 62.42 -32.41
CA PRO A 4 49.39 61.69 -32.00
C PRO A 4 49.11 60.18 -31.89
N SER A 5 49.95 59.34 -32.48
CA SER A 5 49.81 57.87 -32.48
C SER A 5 49.80 57.24 -31.08
N GLN A 6 50.24 57.97 -30.07
CA GLN A 6 50.20 57.58 -28.66
C GLN A 6 48.77 57.52 -28.09
N LEU A 7 47.79 58.17 -28.73
CA LEU A 7 46.37 58.11 -28.35
C LEU A 7 45.59 56.98 -29.05
N SER A 8 46.24 56.20 -29.92
CA SER A 8 45.61 55.09 -30.68
C SER A 8 46.17 53.70 -30.30
N THR A 9 47.12 53.64 -29.37
CA THR A 9 47.79 52.39 -29.02
C THR A 9 47.12 51.75 -27.80
N VAL A 10 46.06 50.98 -28.06
CA VAL A 10 45.49 50.07 -27.04
C VAL A 10 46.59 49.09 -26.64
N THR A 11 47.03 49.16 -25.39
CA THR A 11 48.11 48.31 -24.86
C THR A 11 47.72 46.84 -25.02
N THR A 12 48.69 45.96 -25.25
CA THR A 12 48.46 44.52 -25.40
C THR A 12 47.64 43.95 -24.24
N VAL A 13 47.86 44.48 -23.03
CA VAL A 13 47.09 44.13 -21.82
C VAL A 13 45.61 44.49 -21.96
N SER A 14 45.28 45.68 -22.47
CA SER A 14 43.89 46.09 -22.68
C SER A 14 43.18 45.23 -23.74
N LYS A 15 43.89 44.76 -24.77
CA LYS A 15 43.34 43.81 -25.75
C LYS A 15 43.04 42.43 -25.13
N ILE A 16 43.90 41.95 -24.24
CA ILE A 16 43.70 40.68 -23.52
C ILE A 16 42.50 40.78 -22.58
N ILE A 17 42.39 41.86 -21.82
CA ILE A 17 41.25 42.10 -20.92
C ILE A 17 39.94 42.19 -21.73
N ALA A 18 39.96 42.91 -22.85
CA ALA A 18 38.80 43.00 -23.73
C ALA A 18 38.41 41.63 -24.30
N ALA A 19 39.37 40.80 -24.70
CA ALA A 19 39.10 39.44 -25.16
C ALA A 19 38.48 38.56 -24.06
N ILE A 20 38.94 38.69 -22.81
CA ILE A 20 38.36 37.93 -21.70
C ILE A 20 36.93 38.40 -21.41
N LEU A 21 36.71 39.70 -21.27
CA LEU A 21 35.42 40.25 -20.85
C LEU A 21 34.35 40.17 -21.94
N PHE A 22 34.72 40.42 -23.20
CA PHE A 22 33.75 40.52 -24.29
C PHE A 22 33.67 39.26 -25.16
N ILE A 23 34.65 38.36 -25.10
CA ILE A 23 34.63 37.12 -25.87
C ILE A 23 34.46 35.93 -24.93
N LEU A 24 35.40 35.67 -24.02
CA LEU A 24 35.36 34.45 -23.19
C LEU A 24 34.19 34.43 -22.21
N LEU A 25 33.96 35.53 -21.48
CA LEU A 25 32.92 35.60 -20.45
C LEU A 25 31.50 35.31 -20.96
N PRO A 26 31.02 35.87 -22.10
CA PRO A 26 29.68 35.52 -22.61
C PRO A 26 29.56 34.06 -23.04
N PHE A 27 30.60 33.44 -23.62
CA PHE A 27 30.54 32.00 -23.95
C PHE A 27 30.49 31.12 -22.70
N VAL A 28 31.27 31.45 -21.67
CA VAL A 28 31.22 30.75 -20.38
C VAL A 28 29.87 30.95 -19.70
N GLY A 29 29.34 32.17 -19.70
CA GLY A 29 28.02 32.50 -19.17
C GLY A 29 26.90 31.75 -19.90
N PHE A 30 26.97 31.66 -21.22
CA PHE A 30 26.03 30.89 -22.03
C PHE A 30 26.13 29.38 -21.76
N TYR A 31 27.34 28.83 -21.65
CA TYR A 31 27.55 27.41 -21.34
C TYR A 31 27.03 27.06 -19.94
N ALA A 32 27.34 27.89 -18.93
CA ALA A 32 26.83 27.72 -17.58
C ALA A 32 25.31 27.86 -17.54
N GLY A 33 24.75 28.86 -18.23
CA GLY A 33 23.32 29.10 -18.34
C GLY A 33 22.56 27.93 -18.98
N THR A 34 23.04 27.39 -20.10
CA THR A 34 22.41 26.23 -20.75
C THR A 34 22.50 24.96 -19.91
N THR A 35 23.57 24.79 -19.13
CA THR A 35 23.69 23.67 -18.19
C THR A 35 22.73 23.83 -17.01
N TYR A 36 22.56 25.05 -16.50
CA TYR A 36 21.56 25.39 -15.48
C TYR A 36 20.14 25.16 -15.99
N GLN A 37 19.85 25.62 -17.21
CA GLN A 37 18.57 25.43 -17.87
C GLN A 37 18.25 23.94 -18.02
N LYS A 38 19.22 23.09 -18.39
CA LYS A 38 19.02 21.62 -18.43
C LYS A 38 18.69 20.98 -17.08
N GLN A 39 19.10 21.60 -15.96
CA GLN A 39 18.73 21.13 -14.63
C GLN A 39 17.31 21.58 -14.23
N LEU A 40 16.86 22.73 -14.72
CA LEU A 40 15.52 23.28 -14.48
C LEU A 40 14.46 22.72 -15.45
N ASP A 41 14.83 22.53 -16.71
CA ASP A 41 14.03 21.93 -17.80
C ASP A 41 14.07 20.40 -17.76
N LYS A 42 14.58 19.79 -16.67
CA LYS A 42 14.15 18.42 -16.37
C LYS A 42 12.64 18.48 -16.41
N PRO A 43 11.97 17.65 -17.23
CA PRO A 43 10.53 17.68 -17.29
C PRO A 43 10.08 17.62 -15.85
N PHE A 44 9.36 18.66 -15.42
CA PHE A 44 8.42 18.48 -14.34
C PHE A 44 7.65 17.27 -14.85
N ILE A 45 7.95 16.09 -14.28
CA ILE A 45 7.00 15.01 -14.33
C ILE A 45 5.81 15.70 -13.74
N ILE A 46 4.89 16.09 -14.61
CA ILE A 46 3.52 16.31 -14.22
C ILE A 46 3.23 14.96 -13.62
N LEU A 47 3.44 14.87 -12.30
CA LEU A 47 2.60 14.09 -11.44
C LEU A 47 1.25 14.55 -11.93
N VAL A 48 0.67 13.78 -12.84
CA VAL A 48 -0.77 13.72 -12.97
C VAL A 48 -1.19 13.73 -11.52
N PRO A 49 -1.88 14.77 -11.02
CA PRO A 49 -2.25 14.80 -9.63
C PRO A 49 -2.85 13.43 -9.38
N SER A 50 -2.13 12.62 -8.60
CA SER A 50 -2.62 11.31 -8.20
C SER A 50 -4.02 11.63 -7.72
N PRO A 51 -5.06 10.95 -8.25
CA PRO A 51 -6.42 11.32 -7.93
C PRO A 51 -6.45 11.49 -6.42
N ILE A 52 -6.77 12.70 -5.97
CA ILE A 52 -7.00 12.98 -4.55
C ILE A 52 -7.85 11.80 -4.09
N PRO A 53 -7.38 10.99 -3.12
CA PRO A 53 -8.03 9.73 -2.80
C PRO A 53 -9.50 10.07 -2.58
N LYS A 54 -10.34 9.54 -3.48
CA LYS A 54 -11.78 9.68 -3.31
C LYS A 54 -12.08 9.08 -1.94
N ASN A 55 -13.01 9.67 -1.21
CA ASN A 55 -13.34 9.37 0.18
C ASN A 55 -13.66 7.87 0.50
N ASN A 56 -13.60 6.96 -0.47
CA ASN A 56 -13.86 5.52 -0.37
C ASN A 56 -12.81 4.66 -1.15
N GLU A 57 -11.63 5.18 -1.49
CA GLU A 57 -10.61 4.38 -2.17
C GLU A 57 -9.92 3.42 -1.18
N ILE A 58 -9.95 2.13 -1.50
CA ILE A 58 -9.29 1.09 -0.72
C ILE A 58 -7.85 0.96 -1.24
N LEU A 59 -6.89 1.33 -0.39
CA LEU A 59 -5.47 1.37 -0.72
C LEU A 59 -4.72 0.12 -0.21
N THR A 60 -3.54 -0.12 -0.76
CA THR A 60 -2.58 -1.12 -0.27
C THR A 60 -1.42 -0.44 0.46
N ILE A 61 -0.68 -1.19 1.28
CA ILE A 61 0.48 -0.68 2.02
C ILE A 61 1.60 -0.26 1.06
N SER A 62 1.85 -1.05 0.01
CA SER A 62 2.84 -0.68 -1.01
C SER A 62 2.52 0.67 -1.66
N GLN A 63 1.25 0.93 -2.01
CA GLN A 63 0.84 2.20 -2.64
C GLN A 63 1.12 3.41 -1.75
N ILE A 64 0.83 3.32 -0.46
CA ILE A 64 1.05 4.43 0.46
C ILE A 64 2.54 4.63 0.76
N LEU A 65 3.34 3.56 0.83
CA LEU A 65 4.77 3.69 1.13
C LEU A 65 5.60 4.11 -0.09
N ASP A 66 5.12 3.88 -1.31
CA ASP A 66 5.75 4.40 -2.53
C ASP A 66 5.62 5.93 -2.63
N ASN A 67 4.52 6.51 -2.13
CA ASN A 67 4.27 7.96 -2.14
C ASN A 67 3.67 8.46 -0.81
N PRO A 68 4.42 8.40 0.30
CA PRO A 68 3.87 8.63 1.64
C PRO A 68 3.34 10.04 1.84
N THR A 69 3.98 11.05 1.23
CA THR A 69 3.62 12.46 1.36
C THR A 69 2.21 12.80 0.88
N LEU A 70 1.59 11.95 0.04
CA LEU A 70 0.21 12.15 -0.43
C LEU A 70 -0.84 11.75 0.61
N TYR A 71 -0.46 10.96 1.61
CA TYR A 71 -1.38 10.35 2.57
C TYR A 71 -1.05 10.74 4.02
N LEU A 72 0.00 11.54 4.25
CA LEU A 72 0.40 11.96 5.59
C LEU A 72 -0.72 12.73 6.28
N ASP A 73 -1.02 12.31 7.51
CA ASP A 73 -2.04 12.83 8.40
C ASP A 73 -3.48 12.76 7.82
N GLU A 74 -3.65 12.03 6.72
CA GLU A 74 -4.95 11.77 6.12
C GLU A 74 -5.57 10.49 6.68
N THR A 75 -6.90 10.46 6.72
CA THR A 75 -7.65 9.25 7.05
C THR A 75 -7.73 8.37 5.80
N ILE A 76 -7.12 7.18 5.87
CA ILE A 76 -7.06 6.23 4.76
C ILE A 76 -7.70 4.90 5.14
N GLN A 77 -8.20 4.18 4.13
CA GLN A 77 -8.70 2.82 4.29
C GLN A 77 -7.79 1.85 3.56
N LEU A 78 -7.32 0.83 4.27
CA LEU A 78 -6.37 -0.16 3.78
C LEU A 78 -6.96 -1.56 3.81
N ARG A 79 -6.76 -2.31 2.72
CA ARG A 79 -7.03 -3.75 2.67
C ARG A 79 -5.75 -4.51 3.03
N VAL A 80 -5.76 -5.19 4.17
CA VAL A 80 -4.54 -5.72 4.78
C VAL A 80 -4.74 -7.10 5.40
N LYS A 81 -3.63 -7.83 5.51
CA LYS A 81 -3.51 -9.00 6.37
C LYS A 81 -2.74 -8.65 7.63
N THR A 82 -3.19 -9.12 8.78
CA THR A 82 -2.59 -8.77 10.07
C THR A 82 -1.53 -9.79 10.48
N LYS A 83 -0.53 -9.34 11.23
CA LYS A 83 0.50 -10.20 11.84
C LYS A 83 0.85 -9.65 13.22
N SER A 84 0.89 -10.52 14.22
CA SER A 84 1.41 -10.16 15.54
C SER A 84 2.93 -10.27 15.55
N ARG A 85 3.61 -9.28 16.15
CA ARG A 85 5.03 -9.40 16.51
C ARG A 85 5.14 -9.35 18.03
N LEU A 86 5.60 -10.45 18.59
CA LEU A 86 5.57 -10.70 20.03
C LEU A 86 6.98 -10.83 20.57
N VAL A 87 7.18 -10.33 21.78
CA VAL A 87 8.36 -10.56 22.58
C VAL A 87 7.93 -11.35 23.81
N CYS A 88 8.52 -12.53 23.99
CA CYS A 88 8.23 -13.42 25.10
C CYS A 88 9.36 -13.37 26.11
N THR A 89 9.01 -13.30 27.40
CA THR A 89 9.96 -13.39 28.50
C THR A 89 9.93 -14.78 29.09
N GLU A 90 11.10 -15.41 29.17
CA GLU A 90 11.26 -16.73 29.77
C GLU A 90 10.97 -16.69 31.27
N ARG A 91 10.17 -17.63 31.75
CA ARG A 91 9.84 -17.77 33.18
C ARG A 91 10.41 -19.08 33.71
N ALA A 92 10.68 -19.13 35.01
CA ALA A 92 11.05 -20.38 35.66
C ALA A 92 9.80 -21.25 35.83
N CYS A 93 9.63 -22.25 34.95
CA CYS A 93 8.55 -23.23 35.03
C CYS A 93 9.10 -24.65 35.22
N GLY A 94 8.25 -25.54 35.75
CA GLY A 94 8.54 -26.97 35.79
C GLY A 94 8.51 -27.61 34.38
N PRO A 95 9.10 -28.79 34.20
CA PRO A 95 9.20 -29.46 32.90
C PRO A 95 7.85 -29.85 32.29
N ASP A 96 6.78 -29.91 33.08
CA ASP A 96 5.44 -30.31 32.64
C ASP A 96 4.55 -29.13 32.19
N ILE A 97 5.06 -27.88 32.23
CA ILE A 97 4.32 -26.69 31.84
C ILE A 97 4.72 -26.29 30.42
N GLU A 98 3.93 -26.72 29.44
CA GLU A 98 4.14 -26.43 28.01
C GLU A 98 4.04 -24.93 27.70
N CYS A 99 3.13 -24.22 28.39
CA CYS A 99 2.93 -22.79 28.23
C CYS A 99 3.56 -22.02 29.38
N CYS A 100 4.81 -21.58 29.23
CA CYS A 100 5.57 -20.98 30.33
C CYS A 100 5.82 -19.49 30.12
N ASN A 101 6.02 -19.08 28.87
CA ASN A 101 6.53 -17.74 28.59
C ASN A 101 5.39 -16.75 28.49
N THR A 102 5.55 -15.60 29.13
CA THR A 102 4.61 -14.49 28.97
C THR A 102 5.02 -13.65 27.77
N CYS A 103 4.12 -13.47 26.82
CA CYS A 103 4.35 -12.75 25.57
C CYS A 103 3.52 -11.47 25.53
N SER A 104 4.12 -10.41 25.00
CA SER A 104 3.42 -9.16 24.69
C SER A 104 3.95 -8.56 23.39
N GLY A 105 3.13 -7.80 22.69
CA GLY A 105 3.53 -7.23 21.41
C GLY A 105 2.45 -6.41 20.73
N SER A 106 2.75 -6.01 19.50
CA SER A 106 1.87 -5.19 18.67
C SER A 106 1.46 -5.91 17.40
N ILE A 107 0.46 -5.33 16.73
CA ILE A 107 -0.02 -5.78 15.42
C ILE A 107 0.68 -4.98 14.33
N TYR A 108 1.05 -5.68 13.27
CA TYR A 108 1.57 -5.14 12.04
C TYR A 108 0.62 -5.51 10.91
N LEU A 109 0.53 -4.62 9.93
CA LEU A 109 -0.24 -4.79 8.72
C LEU A 109 0.69 -5.21 7.59
N LEU A 110 0.21 -6.13 6.76
CA LEU A 110 0.87 -6.64 5.57
C LEU A 110 -0.05 -6.45 4.37
N ASP A 111 0.53 -6.28 3.19
CA ASP A 111 -0.21 -6.46 1.95
C ASP A 111 -0.68 -7.91 1.83
N ILE A 112 -1.90 -8.10 1.34
CA ILE A 112 -2.49 -9.44 1.15
C ILE A 112 -1.66 -10.26 0.15
N ASP A 113 -1.24 -9.62 -0.95
CA ASP A 113 -0.51 -10.27 -2.03
C ASP A 113 0.98 -10.48 -1.72
N ASN A 114 1.50 -9.85 -0.65
CA ASN A 114 2.90 -9.92 -0.28
C ASN A 114 3.09 -10.16 1.23
N THR A 115 2.96 -11.43 1.62
CA THR A 115 3.16 -11.88 3.01
C THR A 115 4.64 -12.14 3.36
N THR A 116 5.59 -11.86 2.47
CA THR A 116 6.99 -12.32 2.58
C THR A 116 7.94 -11.40 3.38
N ASN A 117 7.41 -10.58 4.28
CA ASN A 117 8.15 -9.64 5.15
C ASN A 117 8.73 -8.39 4.47
N ASN A 118 7.94 -7.70 3.63
CA ASN A 118 7.93 -6.25 3.46
C ASN A 118 7.01 -5.89 2.27
N PRO A 119 6.26 -4.78 2.33
CA PRO A 119 6.23 -3.80 3.42
C PRO A 119 5.38 -4.21 4.62
N GLN A 120 5.77 -3.75 5.82
CA GLN A 120 4.99 -3.90 7.05
C GLN A 120 4.68 -2.53 7.63
N LEU A 121 3.43 -2.29 8.02
CA LEU A 121 3.02 -1.04 8.68
C LEU A 121 2.59 -1.33 10.12
N PRO A 122 3.24 -0.75 11.15
CA PRO A 122 2.79 -0.86 12.52
C PRO A 122 1.38 -0.27 12.68
N LEU A 123 0.49 -0.99 13.37
CA LEU A 123 -0.81 -0.45 13.78
C LEU A 123 -0.73 -0.01 15.24
N LYS A 124 -1.14 1.23 15.51
CA LYS A 124 -1.18 1.83 16.85
C LYS A 124 -2.60 2.14 17.26
N GLY A 125 -2.87 2.07 18.55
CA GLY A 125 -4.16 2.47 19.13
C GLY A 125 -4.26 2.02 20.58
N GLU A 126 -5.12 2.68 21.35
CA GLU A 126 -5.28 2.42 22.79
C GLU A 126 -5.64 0.96 23.11
N ASN A 127 -6.36 0.29 22.20
CA ASN A 127 -6.80 -1.11 22.34
C ASN A 127 -6.24 -2.03 21.24
N ILE A 128 -5.07 -1.71 20.69
CA ILE A 128 -4.38 -2.54 19.68
C ILE A 128 -3.11 -3.12 20.29
N SER A 129 -3.24 -4.27 20.94
CA SER A 129 -2.09 -5.00 21.47
C SER A 129 -2.39 -6.50 21.57
N CYS A 130 -1.33 -7.29 21.63
CA CYS A 130 -1.40 -8.72 21.87
C CYS A 130 -0.70 -9.05 23.17
N SER A 131 -1.32 -9.89 24.00
CA SER A 131 -0.72 -10.37 25.24
C SER A 131 -1.24 -11.77 25.58
N GLY A 132 -0.45 -12.52 26.35
CA GLY A 132 -0.85 -13.84 26.82
C GLY A 132 0.34 -14.72 27.13
N MET A 133 0.08 -16.03 27.18
CA MET A 133 1.13 -17.05 27.24
C MET A 133 1.53 -17.41 25.80
N ASP A 134 2.76 -17.85 25.60
CA ASP A 134 3.28 -18.38 24.32
C ASP A 134 2.31 -19.28 23.53
N CYS A 135 1.55 -20.13 24.20
CA CYS A 135 0.58 -21.02 23.56
C CYS A 135 -0.85 -20.43 23.43
N ASN A 136 -1.16 -19.36 24.16
CA ASN A 136 -2.49 -18.77 24.22
C ASN A 136 -2.37 -17.25 24.24
N ILE A 137 -2.15 -16.70 23.05
CA ILE A 137 -2.03 -15.26 22.84
C ILE A 137 -3.37 -14.73 22.37
N THR A 138 -3.80 -13.65 23.00
CA THR A 138 -5.03 -12.95 22.62
C THR A 138 -4.67 -11.53 22.23
N CYS A 139 -5.22 -11.09 21.10
CA CYS A 139 -5.10 -9.70 20.66
C CYS A 139 -6.44 -8.98 20.84
N THR A 140 -6.41 -7.72 21.24
CA THR A 140 -7.62 -6.91 21.37
C THR A 140 -7.99 -6.28 20.04
N THR A 141 -9.30 -6.22 19.76
CA THR A 141 -9.90 -5.56 18.59
C THR A 141 -9.66 -6.25 17.24
N ILE A 142 -8.44 -6.73 16.98
CA ILE A 142 -8.02 -7.33 15.70
C ILE A 142 -7.21 -8.59 16.01
N GLN A 143 -7.55 -9.71 15.35
CA GLN A 143 -6.80 -10.95 15.48
C GLN A 143 -5.66 -11.02 14.45
N PRO A 144 -4.55 -11.70 14.75
CA PRO A 144 -3.46 -11.89 13.81
C PRO A 144 -3.82 -12.94 12.74
N ASN A 145 -3.17 -12.85 11.57
CA ASN A 145 -3.33 -13.73 10.41
C ASN A 145 -4.71 -13.67 9.73
N GLU A 146 -5.49 -12.64 10.01
CA GLU A 146 -6.80 -12.39 9.41
C GLU A 146 -6.75 -11.18 8.46
N GLU A 147 -7.75 -11.08 7.59
CA GLU A 147 -7.86 -10.02 6.59
C GLU A 147 -8.92 -9.00 7.00
N TYR A 148 -8.57 -7.71 6.86
CA TYR A 148 -9.41 -6.62 7.30
C TYR A 148 -9.37 -5.45 6.32
N LEU A 149 -10.46 -4.70 6.29
CA LEU A 149 -10.46 -3.31 5.84
C LEU A 149 -10.25 -2.44 7.08
N ILE A 150 -9.05 -1.89 7.25
CA ILE A 150 -8.69 -1.04 8.39
C ILE A 150 -8.73 0.42 7.96
N THR A 151 -9.41 1.24 8.74
CA THR A 151 -9.44 2.70 8.57
C THR A 151 -8.62 3.33 9.69
N GLY A 152 -7.73 4.25 9.32
CA GLY A 152 -6.83 4.90 10.27
C GLY A 152 -6.17 6.14 9.71
N ILE A 153 -5.45 6.86 10.57
CA ILE A 153 -4.70 8.06 10.20
C ILE A 153 -3.24 7.65 9.95
N PHE A 154 -2.68 8.03 8.81
CA PHE A 154 -1.32 7.64 8.43
C PHE A 154 -0.30 8.66 8.91
N HIS A 155 0.58 8.26 9.81
CA HIS A 155 1.57 9.15 10.43
C HIS A 155 2.99 8.82 10.02
N GLN A 156 3.82 9.87 9.99
CA GLN A 156 5.26 9.77 9.93
C GLN A 156 5.86 10.00 11.32
N ILE A 157 6.78 9.13 11.70
CA ILE A 157 7.61 9.26 12.90
C ILE A 157 9.04 9.53 12.48
N ASP A 158 9.56 10.69 12.85
CA ASP A 158 10.95 11.04 12.59
C ASP A 158 11.88 10.42 13.64
N HIS A 159 12.80 9.57 13.17
CA HIS A 159 13.90 9.07 14.00
C HIS A 159 15.24 9.64 13.52
N SER A 160 16.26 9.52 14.37
CA SER A 160 17.63 9.92 14.02
C SER A 160 18.23 9.15 12.84
N TYR A 161 17.67 8.00 12.48
CA TYR A 161 18.09 7.15 11.36
C TYR A 161 17.18 7.26 10.12
N GLY A 162 16.20 8.17 10.13
CA GLY A 162 15.24 8.38 9.05
C GLY A 162 13.78 8.25 9.49
N PRO A 163 12.83 8.69 8.66
CA PRO A 163 11.42 8.59 8.96
C PRO A 163 10.95 7.13 8.90
N THR A 164 10.05 6.78 9.81
CA THR A 164 9.24 5.56 9.72
C THR A 164 7.77 5.95 9.68
N TYR A 165 6.90 5.01 9.35
CA TYR A 165 5.47 5.27 9.23
C TYR A 165 4.68 4.32 10.11
N GLU A 166 3.53 4.78 10.57
CA GLU A 166 2.56 3.97 11.32
C GLU A 166 1.13 4.39 10.98
N LEU A 167 0.18 3.50 11.29
CA LEU A 167 -1.24 3.79 11.16
C LEU A 167 -1.86 3.90 12.55
N GLU A 168 -2.48 5.04 12.86
CA GLU A 168 -3.33 5.18 14.04
C GLU A 168 -4.71 4.58 13.73
N TYR A 169 -5.08 3.57 14.51
CA TYR A 169 -6.32 2.83 14.36
C TYR A 169 -7.55 3.66 14.70
N LEU A 170 -8.54 3.69 13.81
CA LEU A 170 -9.87 4.25 14.06
C LEU A 170 -10.95 3.16 14.07
N SER A 171 -11.02 2.35 13.02
CA SER A 171 -12.03 1.29 12.89
C SER A 171 -11.58 0.18 11.94
N HIS A 172 -12.22 -0.98 11.99
CA HIS A 172 -12.05 -2.04 11.00
C HIS A 172 -13.39 -2.63 10.58
N THR A 173 -13.39 -3.27 9.41
CA THR A 173 -14.41 -4.21 8.99
C THR A 173 -13.73 -5.54 8.70
N ASN A 174 -14.30 -6.63 9.22
CA ASN A 174 -13.85 -7.97 8.85
C ASN A 174 -14.10 -8.16 7.36
N ILE A 175 -13.04 -8.45 6.61
CA ILE A 175 -13.22 -9.12 5.33
C ILE A 175 -13.48 -10.56 5.77
N ALA A 176 -14.75 -10.86 6.08
CA ALA A 176 -15.17 -12.25 6.02
C ALA A 176 -14.60 -12.77 4.71
N VAL A 177 -13.96 -13.93 4.72
CA VAL A 177 -13.59 -14.63 3.49
C VAL A 177 -14.91 -14.91 2.78
N SER A 178 -15.46 -13.89 2.12
CA SER A 178 -16.42 -14.01 1.07
C SER A 178 -15.57 -14.67 0.01
N ASP A 179 -15.64 -15.99 -0.01
CA ASP A 179 -15.42 -16.70 -1.25
C ASP A 179 -16.12 -15.83 -2.31
N PRO A 180 -15.39 -15.23 -3.27
CA PRO A 180 -15.95 -14.26 -4.20
C PRO A 180 -17.11 -14.85 -5.04
N PHE A 181 -17.35 -16.15 -4.87
CA PHE A 181 -18.39 -16.96 -5.47
C PHE A 181 -19.72 -17.00 -4.69
N TYR A 182 -19.80 -16.55 -3.44
CA TYR A 182 -21.06 -16.58 -2.69
C TYR A 182 -21.61 -15.17 -2.49
N CYS A 183 -22.81 -14.94 -3.01
CA CYS A 183 -23.55 -13.73 -2.72
C CYS A 183 -24.30 -13.84 -1.40
N THR A 184 -24.18 -12.80 -0.58
CA THR A 184 -24.71 -12.72 0.79
C THR A 184 -26.17 -12.24 0.82
N ASN A 185 -26.65 -11.66 -0.29
CA ASN A 185 -27.96 -11.02 -0.40
C ASN A 185 -28.65 -11.43 -1.72
N SER A 186 -29.95 -11.73 -1.69
CA SER A 186 -30.69 -12.24 -2.88
C SER A 186 -30.72 -11.28 -4.09
N ASN A 187 -30.56 -9.97 -3.88
CA ASN A 187 -30.62 -8.95 -4.94
C ASN A 187 -29.31 -8.82 -5.73
N GLU A 188 -28.23 -9.44 -5.26
CA GLU A 188 -26.89 -9.38 -5.87
C GLU A 188 -26.54 -10.70 -6.59
N CYS A 189 -27.41 -11.71 -6.49
CA CYS A 189 -27.20 -13.02 -7.07
C CYS A 189 -27.82 -13.14 -8.46
N VAL A 190 -27.02 -13.55 -9.44
CA VAL A 190 -27.51 -14.02 -10.74
C VAL A 190 -27.34 -15.54 -10.79
N THR A 191 -28.43 -16.24 -11.08
CA THR A 191 -28.39 -17.68 -11.32
C THR A 191 -27.77 -17.95 -12.68
N TYR A 192 -26.74 -18.82 -12.73
CA TYR A 192 -26.15 -19.25 -13.99
C TYR A 192 -26.38 -20.77 -14.18
N SER A 193 -26.68 -21.15 -15.42
CA SER A 193 -26.73 -22.56 -15.84
C SER A 193 -25.51 -22.81 -16.71
N SER A 194 -24.53 -23.55 -16.20
CA SER A 194 -23.46 -24.04 -17.05
C SER A 194 -23.82 -25.47 -17.48
N ASP A 195 -24.10 -25.65 -18.77
CA ASP A 195 -24.45 -26.96 -19.31
C ASP A 195 -23.25 -27.95 -19.29
N ASN A 196 -22.06 -27.52 -18.87
CA ASN A 196 -20.84 -28.33 -18.84
C ASN A 196 -20.04 -28.32 -17.52
N CYS A 197 -20.43 -27.55 -16.49
CA CYS A 197 -19.74 -27.53 -15.19
C CYS A 197 -20.79 -27.57 -14.05
N CYS A 198 -21.16 -28.79 -13.66
CA CYS A 198 -21.85 -29.14 -12.41
C CYS A 198 -22.92 -28.17 -11.86
N GLY A 199 -24.09 -28.12 -12.50
CA GLY A 199 -25.35 -27.70 -11.86
C GLY A 199 -25.57 -26.19 -11.72
N LEU A 200 -26.80 -25.83 -11.36
CA LEU A 200 -27.25 -24.45 -11.16
C LEU A 200 -26.54 -23.84 -9.95
N GLY A 201 -25.75 -22.79 -10.17
CA GLY A 201 -25.14 -21.99 -9.12
C GLY A 201 -25.69 -20.56 -9.10
N ALA A 202 -25.57 -19.87 -7.97
CA ALA A 202 -25.80 -18.43 -7.86
C ALA A 202 -24.45 -17.76 -7.63
N ILE A 203 -24.12 -16.76 -8.45
CA ILE A 203 -22.89 -15.96 -8.32
C ILE A 203 -23.24 -14.50 -8.20
N ASN A 204 -22.34 -13.73 -7.60
CA ASN A 204 -22.47 -12.28 -7.56
C ASN A 204 -22.42 -11.71 -8.98
N GLN A 205 -23.36 -10.80 -9.29
CA GLN A 205 -23.51 -10.17 -10.61
C GLN A 205 -22.22 -9.53 -11.14
N ASP A 206 -21.41 -8.96 -10.25
CA ASP A 206 -20.18 -8.25 -10.60
C ASP A 206 -19.10 -9.17 -11.19
N TYR A 207 -19.23 -10.50 -10.99
CA TYR A 207 -18.27 -11.52 -11.42
C TYR A 207 -18.77 -12.41 -12.56
N LEU A 208 -19.95 -12.11 -13.13
CA LEU A 208 -20.57 -12.91 -14.19
C LEU A 208 -19.73 -12.93 -15.48
N GLU A 209 -19.07 -11.83 -15.82
CA GLU A 209 -18.22 -11.74 -17.02
C GLU A 209 -16.93 -12.56 -16.90
N GLU A 210 -16.38 -12.65 -15.68
CA GLU A 210 -15.17 -13.44 -15.39
C GLU A 210 -15.46 -14.95 -15.44
N TYR A 211 -16.63 -15.38 -14.95
CA TYR A 211 -17.07 -16.78 -15.00
C TYR A 211 -17.30 -17.30 -16.42
N ASN A 212 -17.75 -16.44 -17.34
CA ASN A 212 -17.97 -16.83 -18.75
C ASN A 212 -16.67 -17.08 -19.53
N GLN A 213 -15.49 -16.93 -18.90
CA GLN A 213 -14.23 -17.31 -19.53
C GLN A 213 -14.00 -18.83 -19.47
N PRO A 214 -13.65 -19.48 -20.59
CA PRO A 214 -13.59 -20.95 -20.70
C PRO A 214 -12.50 -21.64 -19.87
N GLN A 215 -11.68 -20.90 -19.11
CA GLN A 215 -10.51 -21.45 -18.40
C GLN A 215 -10.74 -21.74 -16.90
N ILE A 216 -11.88 -21.38 -16.32
CA ILE A 216 -12.08 -21.47 -14.86
C ILE A 216 -12.63 -22.84 -14.40
N CYS A 217 -13.20 -23.64 -15.31
CA CYS A 217 -13.80 -24.93 -14.95
C CYS A 217 -12.83 -25.99 -14.40
N GLU A 218 -11.51 -25.81 -14.51
CA GLU A 218 -10.54 -26.77 -13.94
C GLU A 218 -10.23 -26.55 -12.45
N ARG A 219 -10.58 -25.40 -11.85
CA ARG A 219 -10.11 -25.05 -10.49
C ARG A 219 -11.13 -25.18 -9.36
N VAL A 220 -12.41 -25.41 -9.63
CA VAL A 220 -13.44 -25.37 -8.57
C VAL A 220 -14.32 -26.60 -8.60
N CYS A 221 -13.84 -27.67 -7.98
CA CYS A 221 -14.70 -28.67 -7.37
C CYS A 221 -14.11 -29.08 -6.02
N PRO A 222 -14.23 -28.25 -4.96
CA PRO A 222 -14.03 -28.72 -3.61
C PRO A 222 -15.26 -29.55 -3.21
N ILE A 223 -15.06 -30.86 -3.20
CA ILE A 223 -15.91 -31.80 -2.48
C ILE A 223 -15.86 -31.38 -1.00
N LEU A 224 -16.95 -30.94 -0.38
CA LEU A 224 -17.32 -31.35 1.00
C LEU A 224 -18.68 -30.83 1.51
N SER A 225 -19.48 -31.83 1.90
CA SER A 225 -20.53 -31.90 2.92
C SER A 225 -21.27 -30.62 3.34
N SER A 226 -22.30 -30.25 2.59
CA SER A 226 -23.68 -29.96 3.05
C SER A 226 -24.37 -29.17 1.95
N GLN A 227 -25.02 -29.88 1.03
CA GLN A 227 -25.63 -29.25 -0.14
C GLN A 227 -26.85 -28.41 0.26
N PRO A 228 -26.94 -27.13 -0.16
CA PRO A 228 -28.21 -26.44 -0.23
C PRO A 228 -29.10 -27.14 -1.27
N VAL A 229 -30.35 -27.42 -0.93
CA VAL A 229 -31.33 -28.01 -1.86
C VAL A 229 -32.22 -26.90 -2.37
N CYS A 230 -32.10 -26.57 -3.65
CA CYS A 230 -33.02 -25.67 -4.34
C CYS A 230 -34.30 -26.44 -4.70
N LEU A 231 -35.42 -26.07 -4.08
CA LEU A 231 -36.77 -26.47 -4.50
C LEU A 231 -37.54 -25.21 -4.89
N ASN A 232 -37.99 -25.15 -6.15
CA ASN A 232 -38.90 -24.12 -6.68
C ASN A 232 -38.46 -22.66 -6.44
N ASN A 233 -37.28 -22.30 -6.94
CA ASN A 233 -36.82 -20.89 -7.06
C ASN A 233 -36.71 -20.10 -5.73
N THR A 234 -36.61 -20.77 -4.58
CA THR A 234 -36.30 -20.12 -3.30
C THR A 234 -35.21 -20.87 -2.55
N CYS A 235 -34.13 -20.17 -2.19
CA CYS A 235 -33.07 -20.70 -1.32
C CYS A 235 -33.44 -20.46 0.15
N THR A 236 -33.58 -21.51 0.94
CA THR A 236 -33.68 -21.42 2.40
C THR A 236 -32.48 -22.12 3.04
N LEU A 237 -31.86 -21.46 4.02
CA LEU A 237 -30.87 -22.09 4.90
C LEU A 237 -31.57 -23.22 5.68
N LYS A 238 -30.92 -24.38 5.75
CA LYS A 238 -31.37 -25.48 6.59
C LYS A 238 -31.02 -25.11 8.03
N GLU A 239 -32.03 -25.03 8.91
CA GLU A 239 -31.82 -24.95 10.37
C GLU A 239 -30.93 -26.11 10.86
#